data_AF-A0A954GA77-F1
#
_entry.id   AF-A0A954GA77-F1
#
_cell.length_a   1.000
_cell.length_b   1.000
_cell.length_c   1.000
_cell.angle_alpha   90.00
_cell.angle_beta   90.00
_cell.angle_gamma   90.00
#
_symmetry.space_group_name_H-M   'P 1'
#
loop_
_entity.id
_entity.type
_entity.pdbx_description
1 polymer ?
#
loop_
_entity_poly.entity_id
_entity_poly.type
_entity_poly.pdbx_seq_one_letter_code
_entity_poly.pdbx_strand_id
1 'polypeptide(L)'
;MDAKAVIPTLINSIRDRFQRFFFAEEVPYGLAIVRMLVPLVLLGTVCTRWPYSRELFSADGAPAPLADIFRYYDFLPVLPGTVVVGLFAALAFFLFCSSIGWMTRFSLIASVTLYTYFCFMDCISMATKYSVISTHVLFLLSLSKCGSIWSVDSWLKDRKEQKTLPLYTKHELPRSEIWPQRLIQILIALIYFGAAITKLHTPGYLEGDQISYWAMSRYNNPHPLGEFLTMYPVILSVMSYIAIVWEIVFVFIVWRKWGRIIGLGLGAAFHIGTLFSLGLYIFPMVSISIYFCFLTENDVQWLSARFRRLTRKKEWLKRNVENLKSVFEGLRPQPVAGWKSPAAWVTGIVAVLVLSIYVEHQQDLYGLRRAEGRMTLHEVDPELVAEMLVPEQTLRQKDKFLSVDVGTQMVGGWLINRKSEFMIGELILVQCCLNPPHEDVWIDCHFCEENGRIVERSGQIVPRENLRSTFQIYPSEVLEPGNYYVSIKSKGKEVLRRSVTLLPRLSAVAN
;
A
#
# COMPACT_ATOMS: atom_id res chain seq x y z
N MET A 1 -48.14 -30.64 34.79
CA MET A 1 -46.81 -31.22 35.05
C MET A 1 -45.85 -30.57 34.09
N ASP A 2 -45.21 -29.51 34.55
CA ASP A 2 -44.32 -28.65 33.76
C ASP A 2 -43.01 -29.38 33.46
N ALA A 3 -42.82 -29.77 32.20
CA ALA A 3 -41.52 -30.12 31.69
C ALA A 3 -40.70 -28.82 31.57
N LYS A 4 -39.89 -28.52 32.58
CA LYS A 4 -38.85 -27.49 32.53
C LYS A 4 -38.03 -27.71 31.26
N ALA A 5 -38.14 -26.79 30.31
CA ALA A 5 -37.17 -26.66 29.24
C ALA A 5 -35.79 -26.50 29.86
N VAL A 6 -34.96 -27.54 29.72
CA VAL A 6 -33.55 -27.49 30.07
C VAL A 6 -32.93 -26.47 29.11
N ILE A 7 -32.80 -25.23 29.57
CA ILE A 7 -31.90 -24.26 28.94
C ILE A 7 -30.51 -24.87 29.10
N PRO A 8 -29.83 -25.31 28.02
CA PRO A 8 -28.46 -25.75 28.16
C PRO A 8 -27.67 -24.50 28.52
N THR A 9 -27.27 -24.39 29.78
CA THR A 9 -26.22 -23.48 30.22
C THR A 9 -24.95 -23.93 29.52
N LEU A 10 -24.77 -23.46 28.27
CA LEU A 10 -23.55 -23.66 27.50
C LEU A 10 -22.44 -22.95 28.27
N ILE A 11 -21.74 -23.69 29.13
CA ILE A 11 -20.39 -23.37 29.54
C ILE A 11 -19.59 -23.41 28.25
N ASN A 12 -19.53 -22.25 27.57
CA ASN A 12 -18.81 -22.07 26.32
C ASN A 12 -17.32 -22.26 26.59
N SER A 13 -16.87 -23.52 26.54
CA SER A 13 -15.45 -23.86 26.66
C SER A 13 -14.66 -23.08 25.62
N ILE A 14 -13.40 -22.77 25.92
CA ILE A 14 -12.48 -22.14 24.96
C ILE A 14 -12.44 -22.94 23.65
N ARG A 15 -12.54 -24.28 23.75
CA ARG A 15 -12.65 -25.18 22.60
C ARG A 15 -13.86 -24.88 21.70
N ASP A 16 -15.05 -24.67 22.28
CA ASP A 16 -16.27 -24.42 21.50
C ASP A 16 -16.25 -23.04 20.84
N ARG A 17 -15.59 -22.06 21.49
CA ARG A 17 -15.37 -20.73 20.89
C ARG A 17 -14.38 -20.82 19.73
N PHE A 18 -13.29 -21.56 19.91
CA PHE A 18 -12.30 -21.81 18.87
C PHE A 18 -12.93 -22.53 17.66
N GLN A 19 -13.70 -23.59 17.92
CA GLN A 19 -14.39 -24.34 16.87
C GLN A 19 -15.37 -23.46 16.09
N ARG A 20 -16.21 -22.68 16.77
CA ARG A 20 -17.12 -21.75 16.08
C ARG A 20 -16.40 -20.63 15.33
N PHE A 21 -15.27 -20.16 15.85
CA PHE A 21 -14.53 -19.07 15.20
C PHE A 21 -13.96 -19.51 13.84
N PHE A 22 -13.28 -20.66 13.80
CA PHE A 22 -12.63 -21.17 12.59
C PHE A 22 -13.56 -21.98 11.69
N PHE A 23 -14.41 -22.83 12.25
CA PHE A 23 -15.13 -23.87 11.50
C PHE A 23 -16.64 -23.62 11.38
N ALA A 24 -17.11 -22.41 11.66
CA ALA A 24 -18.49 -22.05 11.30
C ALA A 24 -18.68 -22.20 9.78
N GLU A 25 -19.82 -22.76 9.38
CA GLU A 25 -20.17 -22.90 7.97
C GLU A 25 -20.96 -21.69 7.50
N GLU A 26 -20.40 -20.96 6.53
CA GLU A 26 -21.06 -19.82 5.88
C GLU A 26 -20.96 -19.97 4.36
N VAL A 27 -21.81 -19.23 3.65
CA VAL A 27 -21.65 -19.05 2.21
C VAL A 27 -20.40 -18.16 1.97
N PRO A 28 -19.42 -18.58 1.15
CA PRO A 28 -18.10 -17.96 1.10
C PRO A 28 -18.05 -16.66 0.27
N TYR A 29 -18.97 -15.73 0.52
CA TYR A 29 -19.09 -14.47 -0.23
C TYR A 29 -17.83 -13.61 -0.15
N GLY A 30 -17.27 -13.44 1.05
CA GLY A 30 -16.07 -12.65 1.24
C GLY A 30 -14.88 -13.22 0.46
N LEU A 31 -14.67 -14.54 0.57
CA LEU A 31 -13.63 -15.25 -0.17
C LEU A 31 -13.84 -15.18 -1.69
N ALA A 32 -15.07 -15.27 -2.17
CA ALA A 32 -15.38 -15.17 -3.60
C ALA A 32 -15.04 -13.78 -4.17
N ILE A 33 -15.31 -12.70 -3.42
CA ILE A 33 -14.94 -11.34 -3.84
C ILE A 33 -13.42 -11.17 -3.83
N VAL A 34 -12.74 -11.62 -2.79
CA VAL A 34 -11.27 -11.56 -2.71
C VAL A 34 -10.64 -12.35 -3.87
N ARG A 35 -11.20 -13.53 -4.20
CA ARG A 35 -10.82 -14.35 -5.35
C ARG A 35 -11.00 -13.61 -6.69
N MET A 36 -11.99 -12.74 -6.83
CA MET A 36 -12.15 -11.93 -8.04
C MET A 36 -11.13 -10.80 -8.10
N LEU A 37 -11.05 -10.02 -7.03
CA LEU A 37 -10.37 -8.73 -7.02
C LEU A 37 -8.85 -8.86 -6.90
N VAL A 38 -8.34 -9.71 -6.00
CA VAL A 38 -6.89 -9.82 -5.79
C VAL A 38 -6.17 -10.29 -7.06
N PRO A 39 -6.56 -11.41 -7.71
CA PRO A 39 -5.92 -11.82 -8.95
C PRO A 39 -6.12 -10.81 -10.08
N LEU A 40 -7.23 -10.07 -10.13
CA LEU A 40 -7.47 -9.04 -11.14
C LEU A 40 -6.50 -7.85 -11.00
N VAL A 41 -6.27 -7.40 -9.76
CA VAL A 41 -5.30 -6.32 -9.50
C VAL A 41 -3.88 -6.78 -9.87
N LEU A 42 -3.52 -8.03 -9.53
CA LEU A 42 -2.23 -8.61 -9.92
C LEU A 42 -2.10 -8.84 -11.42
N LEU A 43 -3.19 -9.16 -12.11
CA LEU A 43 -3.19 -9.28 -13.57
C LEU A 43 -2.76 -7.97 -14.21
N GLY A 44 -3.22 -6.82 -13.67
CA GLY A 44 -2.76 -5.51 -14.11
C GLY A 44 -1.25 -5.33 -14.01
N THR A 45 -0.61 -5.81 -12.94
CA THR A 45 0.85 -5.70 -12.77
C THR A 45 1.64 -6.66 -13.65
N VAL A 46 1.10 -7.85 -13.90
CA VAL A 46 1.68 -8.84 -14.81
C VAL A 46 1.59 -8.34 -16.25
N CYS A 47 0.43 -7.83 -16.68
CA CYS A 47 0.26 -7.33 -18.05
C CYS A 47 1.21 -6.16 -18.38
N THR A 48 1.47 -5.25 -17.44
CA THR A 48 2.41 -4.13 -17.68
C THR A 48 3.87 -4.57 -17.74
N ARG A 49 4.23 -5.71 -17.13
CA ARG A 49 5.59 -6.25 -17.10
C ARG A 49 5.86 -7.30 -18.17
N TRP A 50 4.82 -7.90 -18.73
CA TRP A 50 4.96 -9.00 -19.69
C TRP A 50 5.87 -8.68 -20.89
N PRO A 51 5.83 -7.47 -21.50
CA PRO A 51 6.74 -7.11 -22.58
C PRO A 51 8.23 -7.14 -22.21
N TYR A 52 8.54 -7.02 -20.92
CA TYR A 52 9.90 -7.00 -20.38
C TYR A 52 10.26 -8.28 -19.60
N SER A 53 9.46 -9.34 -19.77
CA SER A 53 9.59 -10.55 -18.94
C SER A 53 10.87 -11.33 -19.21
N ARG A 54 11.39 -11.29 -20.45
CA ARG A 54 12.65 -11.92 -20.82
C ARG A 54 13.82 -11.25 -20.09
N GLU A 55 13.82 -9.95 -20.03
CA GLU A 55 14.88 -9.09 -19.50
C GLU A 55 14.91 -9.19 -17.97
N LEU A 56 13.73 -9.18 -17.35
CA LEU A 56 13.58 -9.10 -15.89
C LEU A 56 13.72 -10.45 -15.19
N PHE A 57 13.36 -11.57 -15.81
CA PHE A 57 13.19 -12.84 -15.09
C PHE A 57 13.91 -14.04 -15.70
N SER A 58 14.75 -13.86 -16.73
CA SER A 58 15.34 -14.98 -17.48
C SER A 58 16.86 -14.92 -17.59
N ALA A 59 17.46 -16.04 -17.98
CA ALA A 59 18.90 -16.17 -18.21
C ALA A 59 19.39 -15.35 -19.42
N ASP A 60 18.48 -14.91 -20.29
CA ASP A 60 18.80 -14.02 -21.43
C ASP A 60 18.91 -12.56 -20.98
N GLY A 61 18.45 -12.24 -19.77
CA GLY A 61 18.39 -10.90 -19.19
C GLY A 61 19.31 -10.72 -17.99
N ALA A 62 18.93 -9.80 -17.10
CA ALA A 62 19.65 -9.50 -15.87
C ALA A 62 18.69 -9.58 -14.67
N PRO A 63 18.18 -10.78 -14.34
CA PRO A 63 17.32 -10.96 -13.19
C PRO A 63 18.08 -10.61 -11.90
N ALA A 64 17.34 -10.21 -10.87
CA ALA A 64 17.88 -9.95 -9.54
C ALA A 64 17.28 -10.94 -8.52
N PRO A 65 17.75 -12.19 -8.45
CA PRO A 65 17.17 -13.18 -7.56
C PRO A 65 17.25 -12.75 -6.09
N LEU A 66 16.13 -12.84 -5.38
CA LEU A 66 16.05 -12.45 -3.97
C LEU A 66 17.03 -13.24 -3.10
N ALA A 67 17.25 -14.52 -3.43
CA ALA A 67 18.12 -15.42 -2.68
C ALA A 67 19.60 -15.00 -2.71
N ASP A 68 20.04 -14.33 -3.79
CA ASP A 68 21.42 -13.88 -3.97
C ASP A 68 21.79 -12.79 -2.95
N ILE A 69 20.83 -11.93 -2.56
CA ILE A 69 21.00 -10.93 -1.49
C ILE A 69 21.39 -11.60 -0.17
N PHE A 70 20.87 -12.81 0.07
CA PHE A 70 21.15 -13.62 1.25
C PHE A 70 22.29 -14.62 1.03
N ARG A 71 23.02 -14.52 -0.09
CA ARG A 71 24.14 -15.41 -0.49
C ARG A 71 23.71 -16.87 -0.73
N TYR A 72 22.44 -17.12 -1.02
CA TYR A 72 21.94 -18.41 -1.46
C TYR A 72 21.86 -18.45 -2.98
N TYR A 73 23.03 -18.48 -3.62
CA TYR A 73 23.15 -18.58 -5.06
C TYR A 73 22.53 -19.89 -5.56
N ASP A 74 21.97 -19.85 -6.78
CA ASP A 74 21.35 -21.00 -7.44
C ASP A 74 20.20 -21.66 -6.64
N PHE A 75 19.57 -20.93 -5.71
CA PHE A 75 18.47 -21.43 -4.90
C PHE A 75 17.27 -21.87 -5.75
N LEU A 76 16.97 -21.12 -6.80
CA LEU A 76 15.97 -21.46 -7.82
C LEU A 76 16.59 -21.31 -9.20
N PRO A 77 16.23 -22.19 -10.15
CA PRO A 77 16.82 -22.16 -11.49
C PRO A 77 16.38 -20.90 -12.24
N VAL A 78 17.34 -20.19 -12.82
CA VAL A 78 17.08 -19.12 -13.78
C VAL A 78 16.82 -19.75 -15.16
N LEU A 79 15.61 -19.55 -15.67
CA LEU A 79 15.14 -20.24 -16.88
C LEU A 79 15.47 -19.46 -18.17
N PRO A 80 15.54 -20.14 -19.35
CA PRO A 80 15.74 -19.47 -20.64
C PRO A 80 14.61 -18.49 -20.99
N GLY A 81 14.93 -17.45 -21.76
CA GLY A 81 13.99 -16.35 -22.05
C GLY A 81 12.64 -16.77 -22.61
N THR A 82 12.62 -17.64 -23.63
CA THR A 82 11.36 -18.11 -24.23
C THR A 82 10.48 -18.88 -23.25
N VAL A 83 11.10 -19.65 -22.33
CA VAL A 83 10.36 -20.38 -21.28
C VAL A 83 9.74 -19.38 -20.30
N VAL A 84 10.49 -18.37 -19.90
CA VAL A 84 10.03 -17.31 -18.99
C VAL A 84 8.87 -16.52 -19.58
N VAL A 85 8.95 -16.10 -20.84
CA VAL A 85 7.86 -15.39 -21.55
C VAL A 85 6.57 -16.21 -21.52
N GLY A 86 6.68 -17.51 -21.82
CA GLY A 86 5.56 -18.44 -21.75
C GLY A 86 5.00 -18.58 -20.33
N LEU A 87 5.86 -18.83 -19.33
CA LEU A 87 5.43 -18.97 -17.94
C LEU A 87 4.82 -17.68 -17.38
N PHE A 88 5.32 -16.51 -17.76
CA PHE A 88 4.76 -15.23 -17.33
C PHE A 88 3.39 -14.95 -17.99
N ALA A 89 3.22 -15.34 -19.26
CA ALA A 89 1.91 -15.33 -19.92
C ALA A 89 0.93 -16.34 -19.28
N ALA A 90 1.42 -17.53 -18.90
CA ALA A 90 0.65 -18.53 -18.19
C ALA A 90 0.17 -18.01 -16.84
N LEU A 91 1.02 -17.30 -16.09
CA LEU A 91 0.65 -16.61 -14.86
C LEU A 91 -0.50 -15.61 -15.11
N ALA A 92 -0.42 -14.79 -16.15
CA ALA A 92 -1.50 -13.87 -16.52
C ALA A 92 -2.83 -14.62 -16.77
N PHE A 93 -2.78 -15.72 -17.54
CA PHE A 93 -3.94 -16.56 -17.78
C PHE A 93 -4.50 -17.20 -16.51
N PHE A 94 -3.65 -17.69 -15.61
CA PHE A 94 -4.10 -18.27 -14.34
C PHE A 94 -4.70 -17.23 -13.41
N LEU A 95 -4.13 -16.02 -13.33
CA LEU A 95 -4.72 -14.93 -12.56
C LEU A 95 -6.09 -14.53 -13.11
N PHE A 96 -6.23 -14.46 -14.43
CA PHE A 96 -7.52 -14.24 -15.08
C PHE A 96 -8.53 -15.35 -14.75
N CYS A 97 -8.14 -16.62 -14.93
CA CYS A 97 -8.97 -17.77 -14.61
C CYS A 97 -9.34 -17.81 -13.12
N SER A 98 -8.41 -17.48 -12.23
CA SER A 98 -8.65 -17.34 -10.79
C SER A 98 -9.64 -16.23 -10.52
N SER A 99 -9.59 -15.10 -11.23
CA SER A 99 -10.49 -13.94 -11.08
C SER A 99 -11.93 -14.21 -11.55
N ILE A 100 -12.12 -15.01 -12.61
CA ILE A 100 -13.46 -15.43 -13.05
C ILE A 100 -13.92 -16.75 -12.38
N GLY A 101 -13.01 -17.46 -11.72
CA GLY A 101 -13.27 -18.76 -11.09
C GLY A 101 -13.48 -19.89 -12.10
N TRP A 102 -12.55 -20.03 -13.05
CA TRP A 102 -12.51 -21.13 -14.02
C TRP A 102 -11.36 -22.08 -13.69
N MET A 103 -11.66 -23.36 -13.47
CA MET A 103 -10.72 -24.34 -12.89
C MET A 103 -10.08 -23.80 -11.60
N THR A 104 -10.90 -23.17 -10.75
CA THR A 104 -10.52 -22.23 -9.69
C THR A 104 -9.35 -22.74 -8.83
N ARG A 105 -9.44 -23.98 -8.33
CA ARG A 105 -8.41 -24.54 -7.45
C ARG A 105 -7.07 -24.71 -8.17
N PHE A 106 -7.09 -25.25 -9.39
CA PHE A 106 -5.89 -25.41 -10.20
C PHE A 106 -5.29 -24.04 -10.56
N SER A 107 -6.11 -23.13 -11.06
CA SER A 107 -5.70 -21.78 -11.44
C SER A 107 -5.08 -21.02 -10.26
N LEU A 108 -5.62 -21.17 -9.04
CA LEU A 108 -5.06 -20.55 -7.83
C LEU A 108 -3.72 -21.18 -7.42
N ILE A 109 -3.59 -22.51 -7.46
CA ILE A 109 -2.32 -23.21 -7.15
C ILE A 109 -1.24 -22.80 -8.16
N ALA A 110 -1.58 -22.77 -9.44
CA ALA A 110 -0.65 -22.35 -10.48
C ALA A 110 -0.29 -20.87 -10.35
N SER A 111 -1.27 -20.00 -10.04
CA SER A 111 -1.04 -18.57 -9.78
C SER A 111 -0.09 -18.35 -8.62
N VAL A 112 -0.34 -18.96 -7.46
CA VAL A 112 0.54 -18.78 -6.29
C VAL A 112 1.95 -19.31 -6.56
N THR A 113 2.06 -20.46 -7.25
CA THR A 113 3.37 -21.06 -7.56
C THR A 113 4.18 -20.16 -8.49
N LEU A 114 3.61 -19.76 -9.62
CA LEU A 114 4.33 -18.92 -10.59
C LEU A 114 4.56 -17.50 -10.06
N TYR A 115 3.58 -16.89 -9.39
CA TYR A 115 3.74 -15.55 -8.83
C TYR A 115 4.83 -15.53 -7.76
N THR A 116 4.90 -16.55 -6.89
CA THR A 116 5.99 -16.70 -5.93
C THR A 116 7.33 -16.84 -6.64
N TYR A 117 7.43 -17.75 -7.61
CA TYR A 117 8.66 -17.96 -8.39
C TYR A 117 9.18 -16.65 -8.98
N PHE A 118 8.33 -15.87 -9.67
CA PHE A 118 8.74 -14.59 -10.25
C PHE A 118 9.09 -13.51 -9.22
N CYS A 119 8.47 -13.51 -8.04
CA CYS A 119 8.92 -12.66 -6.93
C CYS A 119 10.33 -13.04 -6.45
N PHE A 120 10.70 -14.32 -6.49
CA PHE A 120 12.05 -14.76 -6.16
C PHE A 120 13.07 -14.47 -7.26
N MET A 121 12.67 -14.40 -8.53
CA MET A 121 13.56 -14.13 -9.67
C MET A 121 13.97 -12.67 -9.78
N ASP A 122 13.10 -11.74 -9.38
CA ASP A 122 13.42 -10.32 -9.42
C ASP A 122 12.89 -9.58 -8.19
N CYS A 123 13.80 -9.34 -7.24
CA CYS A 123 13.47 -8.64 -6.00
C CYS A 123 13.28 -7.14 -6.20
N ILE A 124 13.74 -6.57 -7.32
CA ILE A 124 13.71 -5.13 -7.57
C ILE A 124 12.34 -4.71 -8.12
N SER A 125 11.84 -5.39 -9.15
CA SER A 125 10.64 -4.97 -9.87
C SER A 125 9.37 -5.72 -9.45
N MET A 126 9.49 -6.90 -8.84
CA MET A 126 8.35 -7.76 -8.49
C MET A 126 8.17 -7.99 -6.98
N ALA A 127 9.25 -8.20 -6.22
CA ALA A 127 9.16 -8.45 -4.77
C ALA A 127 8.90 -7.17 -3.95
N THR A 128 7.63 -6.84 -3.80
CA THR A 128 7.14 -5.70 -3.02
C THR A 128 6.24 -6.14 -1.87
N LYS A 129 5.88 -5.23 -0.95
CA LYS A 129 4.94 -5.51 0.15
C LYS A 129 3.63 -6.15 -0.33
N TYR A 130 3.01 -5.61 -1.38
CA TYR A 130 1.76 -6.16 -1.90
C TYR A 130 1.93 -7.55 -2.52
N SER A 131 3.09 -7.83 -3.14
CA SER A 131 3.36 -9.13 -3.77
C SER A 131 3.42 -10.25 -2.72
N VAL A 132 4.05 -10.00 -1.58
CA VAL A 132 4.15 -10.94 -0.46
C VAL A 132 2.76 -11.19 0.13
N ILE A 133 2.01 -10.13 0.41
CA ILE A 133 0.63 -10.24 0.93
C ILE A 133 -0.26 -11.03 -0.02
N SER A 134 -0.24 -10.68 -1.31
CA SER A 134 -1.00 -11.35 -2.35
C SER A 134 -0.66 -12.82 -2.47
N THR A 135 0.62 -13.20 -2.38
CA THR A 135 1.05 -14.60 -2.43
C THR A 135 0.43 -15.44 -1.32
N HIS A 136 0.43 -14.92 -0.08
CA HIS A 136 -0.22 -15.59 1.06
C HIS A 136 -1.74 -15.67 0.89
N VAL A 137 -2.36 -14.63 0.35
CA VAL A 137 -3.81 -14.63 0.08
C VAL A 137 -4.16 -15.64 -1.03
N LEU A 138 -3.40 -15.68 -2.12
CA LEU A 138 -3.59 -16.68 -3.19
C LEU A 138 -3.42 -18.10 -2.65
N PHE A 139 -2.43 -18.33 -1.79
CA PHE A 139 -2.23 -19.60 -1.10
C PHE A 139 -3.48 -19.99 -0.29
N LEU A 140 -3.97 -19.11 0.58
CA LEU A 140 -5.15 -19.37 1.41
C LEU A 140 -6.42 -19.55 0.58
N LEU A 141 -6.57 -18.79 -0.52
CA LEU A 141 -7.66 -18.97 -1.47
C LEU A 141 -7.59 -20.35 -2.14
N SER A 142 -6.41 -20.84 -2.49
CA SER A 142 -6.21 -22.15 -3.14
C SER A 142 -6.65 -23.33 -2.25
N LEU A 143 -6.63 -23.13 -0.93
CA LEU A 143 -7.09 -24.10 0.08
C LEU A 143 -8.57 -23.95 0.42
N SER A 144 -9.24 -22.93 -0.13
CA SER A 144 -10.62 -22.59 0.20
C SER A 144 -11.63 -23.06 -0.85
N LYS A 145 -12.92 -22.98 -0.52
CA LYS A 145 -14.03 -23.19 -1.47
C LYS A 145 -14.51 -21.88 -2.12
N CYS A 146 -13.63 -20.90 -2.33
CA CYS A 146 -13.95 -19.58 -2.91
C CYS A 146 -14.52 -19.61 -4.35
N GLY A 147 -14.39 -20.74 -5.05
CA GLY A 147 -15.00 -20.99 -6.36
C GLY A 147 -16.37 -21.67 -6.30
N SER A 148 -16.97 -21.90 -5.12
CA SER A 148 -18.29 -22.54 -5.03
C SER A 148 -19.45 -21.62 -5.42
N ILE A 149 -19.21 -20.32 -5.44
CA ILE A 149 -20.18 -19.30 -5.84
C ILE A 149 -19.50 -18.26 -6.74
N TRP A 150 -20.32 -17.58 -7.55
CA TRP A 150 -19.89 -16.49 -8.43
C TRP A 150 -18.63 -16.85 -9.22
N SER A 151 -18.61 -18.05 -9.80
CA SER A 151 -17.50 -18.58 -10.58
C SER A 151 -18.02 -19.25 -11.84
N VAL A 152 -17.17 -19.39 -12.85
CA VAL A 152 -17.46 -20.21 -14.03
C VAL A 152 -17.69 -21.67 -13.61
N ASP A 153 -16.91 -22.18 -12.64
CA ASP A 153 -17.05 -23.55 -12.14
C ASP A 153 -18.42 -23.81 -11.51
N SER A 154 -18.91 -22.91 -10.66
CA SER A 154 -20.23 -23.04 -10.02
C SER A 154 -21.34 -22.94 -11.06
N TRP A 155 -21.21 -22.01 -12.00
CA TRP A 155 -22.16 -21.85 -13.10
C TRP A 155 -22.28 -23.11 -13.98
N LEU A 156 -21.16 -23.72 -14.34
CA LEU A 156 -21.14 -24.96 -15.12
C LEU A 156 -21.70 -26.16 -14.34
N LYS A 157 -21.47 -26.20 -13.03
CA LYS A 157 -22.01 -27.23 -12.13
C LYS A 157 -23.53 -27.13 -11.99
N ASP A 158 -24.04 -25.93 -11.69
CA ASP A 158 -25.48 -25.67 -11.56
C ASP A 158 -26.22 -26.05 -12.85
N ARG A 159 -25.63 -25.77 -14.02
CA ARG A 159 -26.21 -26.15 -15.31
C ARG A 159 -26.31 -27.67 -15.50
N LYS A 160 -25.34 -28.44 -15.01
CA LYS A 160 -25.36 -29.91 -15.06
C LYS A 160 -26.44 -30.45 -14.12
N GLU A 161 -26.54 -29.87 -12.92
CA GLU A 161 -27.50 -30.26 -11.89
C GLU A 161 -28.95 -29.90 -12.24
N GLN A 162 -29.19 -28.74 -12.85
CA GLN A 162 -30.50 -28.32 -13.38
C GLN A 162 -31.04 -29.23 -14.50
N LYS A 163 -30.16 -29.95 -15.22
CA LYS A 163 -30.59 -30.96 -16.20
C LYS A 163 -31.01 -32.28 -15.55
N THR A 164 -30.61 -32.52 -14.30
CA THR A 164 -30.77 -33.82 -13.62
C THR A 164 -31.74 -33.79 -12.43
N LEU A 165 -32.02 -32.63 -11.85
CA LEU A 165 -32.85 -32.50 -10.64
C LEU A 165 -34.22 -31.85 -10.91
N PRO A 166 -35.29 -32.27 -10.22
CA PRO A 166 -36.61 -31.64 -10.33
C PRO A 166 -36.61 -30.16 -9.90
N LEU A 167 -37.39 -29.33 -10.60
CA LEU A 167 -37.50 -27.87 -10.43
C LEU A 167 -37.91 -27.38 -9.02
N TYR A 168 -38.39 -28.26 -8.12
CA TYR A 168 -38.89 -27.88 -6.80
C TYR A 168 -37.83 -27.96 -5.68
N THR A 169 -36.63 -28.48 -5.94
CA THR A 169 -35.55 -28.48 -4.95
C THR A 169 -35.02 -27.06 -4.80
N LYS A 170 -35.41 -26.38 -3.73
CA LYS A 170 -34.91 -25.05 -3.36
C LYS A 170 -33.38 -25.12 -3.33
N HIS A 171 -32.69 -24.50 -4.30
CA HIS A 171 -31.22 -24.49 -4.32
C HIS A 171 -30.70 -23.76 -3.07
N GLU A 172 -30.30 -24.52 -2.06
CA GLU A 172 -29.53 -24.00 -0.95
C GLU A 172 -28.13 -23.62 -1.45
N LEU A 173 -27.67 -22.43 -1.08
CA LEU A 173 -26.34 -21.98 -1.46
C LEU A 173 -25.28 -22.83 -0.77
N PRO A 174 -24.17 -23.16 -1.45
CA PRO A 174 -23.14 -24.01 -0.89
C PRO A 174 -22.50 -23.33 0.32
N ARG A 175 -22.51 -24.02 1.46
CA ARG A 175 -21.88 -23.60 2.71
C ARG A 175 -20.55 -24.32 2.90
N SER A 176 -19.60 -23.66 3.55
CA SER A 176 -18.29 -24.24 3.84
C SER A 176 -17.68 -23.62 5.08
N GLU A 177 -16.83 -24.37 5.76
CA GLU A 177 -16.03 -23.87 6.87
C GLU A 177 -15.20 -22.64 6.47
N ILE A 178 -15.24 -21.62 7.32
CA ILE A 178 -14.63 -20.30 7.05
C ILE A 178 -13.18 -20.18 7.54
N TRP A 179 -12.50 -21.28 7.89
CA TRP A 179 -11.15 -21.21 8.43
C TRP A 179 -10.15 -20.49 7.50
N PRO A 180 -10.20 -20.62 6.14
CA PRO A 180 -9.29 -19.87 5.28
C PRO A 180 -9.58 -18.37 5.32
N GLN A 181 -10.86 -17.99 5.44
CA GLN A 181 -11.28 -16.60 5.60
C GLN A 181 -10.77 -16.03 6.91
N ARG A 182 -10.84 -16.80 8.01
CA ARG A 182 -10.26 -16.39 9.31
C ARG A 182 -8.76 -16.21 9.23
N LEU A 183 -8.04 -17.09 8.53
CA LEU A 183 -6.59 -16.94 8.37
C LEU A 183 -6.22 -15.70 7.54
N ILE A 184 -7.00 -15.35 6.51
CA ILE A 184 -6.79 -14.09 5.77
C ILE A 184 -7.06 -12.87 6.68
N GLN A 185 -8.12 -12.91 7.49
CA GLN A 185 -8.43 -11.85 8.46
C GLN A 185 -7.30 -11.68 9.49
N ILE A 186 -6.78 -12.78 10.03
CA ILE A 186 -5.65 -12.79 10.96
C ILE A 186 -4.38 -12.29 10.28
N LEU A 187 -4.11 -12.73 9.05
CA LEU A 187 -2.96 -12.28 8.26
C LEU A 187 -2.95 -10.75 8.14
N ILE A 188 -4.09 -10.13 7.77
CA ILE A 188 -4.21 -8.67 7.69
C ILE A 188 -4.02 -8.00 9.05
N ALA A 189 -4.61 -8.56 10.11
CA ALA A 189 -4.42 -8.04 11.46
C ALA A 189 -2.94 -8.07 11.88
N LEU A 190 -2.23 -9.16 11.58
CA LEU A 190 -0.80 -9.29 11.86
C LEU A 190 0.05 -8.35 11.00
N ILE A 191 -0.30 -8.15 9.73
CA ILE A 191 0.38 -7.18 8.86
C ILE A 191 0.26 -5.77 9.43
N TYR A 192 -0.94 -5.34 9.84
CA TYR A 192 -1.13 -4.01 10.44
C TYR A 192 -0.43 -3.89 11.79
N PHE A 193 -0.51 -4.92 12.63
CA PHE A 193 0.24 -4.93 13.88
C PHE A 193 1.75 -4.79 13.65
N GLY A 194 2.33 -5.61 12.76
CA GLY A 194 3.73 -5.52 12.39
C GLY A 194 4.10 -4.16 11.79
N ALA A 195 3.25 -3.61 10.93
CA ALA A 195 3.44 -2.28 10.36
C ALA A 195 3.46 -1.20 11.44
N ALA A 196 2.59 -1.27 12.45
CA ALA A 196 2.59 -0.34 13.57
C ALA A 196 3.87 -0.45 14.40
N ILE A 197 4.33 -1.67 14.70
CA ILE A 197 5.58 -1.89 15.44
C ILE A 197 6.78 -1.31 14.69
N THR A 198 6.88 -1.52 13.37
CA THR A 198 7.98 -0.94 12.59
C THR A 198 7.94 0.58 12.58
N LYS A 199 6.76 1.20 12.48
CA LYS A 199 6.60 2.65 12.55
C LYS A 199 6.94 3.23 13.93
N LEU A 200 6.57 2.54 15.01
CA LEU A 200 6.90 2.95 16.38
C LEU A 200 8.41 2.99 16.63
N HIS A 201 9.18 2.08 16.01
CA HIS A 201 10.64 2.06 16.09
C HIS A 201 11.32 3.05 15.14
N THR A 202 10.55 3.89 14.44
CA THR A 202 11.06 4.81 13.43
C THR A 202 10.70 6.25 13.83
N PRO A 203 11.59 6.97 14.55
CA PRO A 203 11.30 8.33 15.03
C PRO A 203 10.85 9.29 13.92
N GLY A 204 11.52 9.27 12.77
CA GLY A 204 11.16 10.11 11.62
C GLY A 204 9.78 9.82 11.01
N TYR A 205 9.16 8.68 11.33
CA TYR A 205 7.75 8.46 10.97
C TYR A 205 6.81 9.24 11.89
N LEU A 206 7.02 9.21 13.21
CA LEU A 206 6.18 9.89 14.19
C LEU A 206 6.19 11.41 14.01
N GLU A 207 7.33 11.95 13.64
CA GLU A 207 7.52 13.39 13.42
C GLU A 207 7.02 13.85 12.04
N GLY A 208 6.59 12.90 11.17
CA GLY A 208 6.04 13.16 9.85
C GLY A 208 7.06 13.34 8.72
N ASP A 209 8.36 13.28 9.02
CA ASP A 209 9.42 13.49 8.02
C ASP A 209 9.42 12.43 6.94
N GLN A 210 9.38 11.15 7.32
CA GLN A 210 9.35 10.08 6.34
C GLN A 210 8.16 10.22 5.38
N ILE A 211 6.99 10.59 5.91
CA ILE A 211 5.82 10.80 5.06
C ILE A 211 6.04 12.01 4.15
N SER A 212 6.61 13.11 4.65
CA SER A 212 6.97 14.28 3.85
C SER A 212 7.90 13.91 2.69
N TYR A 213 8.95 13.13 2.94
CA TYR A 213 9.88 12.68 1.91
C TYR A 213 9.18 11.89 0.80
N TRP A 214 8.40 10.88 1.18
CA TRP A 214 7.68 10.05 0.22
C TRP A 214 6.64 10.86 -0.55
N ALA A 215 5.99 11.85 0.10
CA ALA A 215 5.01 12.74 -0.49
C ALA A 215 5.61 13.78 -1.44
N MET A 216 6.90 14.14 -1.32
CA MET A 216 7.61 14.97 -2.30
C MET A 216 8.18 14.13 -3.45
N SER A 217 8.49 12.86 -3.20
CA SER A 217 9.07 11.98 -4.20
C SER A 217 8.03 11.51 -5.23
N ARG A 218 8.42 11.45 -6.51
CA ARG A 218 7.63 10.77 -7.55
C ARG A 218 8.14 9.36 -7.85
N TYR A 219 8.85 8.76 -6.89
CA TYR A 219 9.50 7.46 -7.03
C TYR A 219 8.50 6.34 -7.34
N ASN A 220 7.33 6.37 -6.70
CA ASN A 220 6.30 5.36 -6.94
C ASN A 220 5.53 5.65 -8.24
N ASN A 221 4.74 6.72 -8.23
CA ASN A 221 3.96 7.21 -9.36
C ASN A 221 3.65 8.71 -9.15
N PRO A 222 3.30 9.45 -10.21
CA PRO A 222 2.76 10.80 -10.08
C PRO A 222 1.52 10.84 -9.17
N HIS A 223 1.42 11.86 -8.33
CA HIS A 223 0.30 12.02 -7.41
C HIS A 223 -0.01 13.51 -7.15
N PRO A 224 -1.28 13.89 -6.95
CA PRO A 224 -1.66 15.30 -6.91
C PRO A 224 -1.54 15.97 -5.54
N LEU A 225 -1.54 15.23 -4.43
CA LEU A 225 -1.67 15.83 -3.09
C LEU A 225 -0.38 15.83 -2.26
N GLY A 226 0.63 15.04 -2.64
CA GLY A 226 1.83 14.84 -1.82
C GLY A 226 2.57 16.14 -1.50
N GLU A 227 2.94 16.90 -2.53
CA GLU A 227 3.63 18.20 -2.40
C GLU A 227 2.77 19.23 -1.63
N PHE A 228 1.44 19.18 -1.76
CA PHE A 228 0.55 20.06 -1.00
C PHE A 228 0.55 19.74 0.49
N LEU A 229 0.54 18.46 0.86
CA LEU A 229 0.52 18.02 2.25
C LEU A 229 1.81 18.36 2.99
N THR A 230 2.95 18.42 2.31
CA THR A 230 4.24 18.76 2.94
C THR A 230 4.32 20.22 3.39
N MET A 231 3.43 21.09 2.88
CA MET A 231 3.27 22.45 3.40
C MET A 231 2.64 22.50 4.80
N TYR A 232 2.05 21.39 5.26
CA TYR A 232 1.37 21.27 6.55
C TYR A 232 1.95 20.12 7.39
N PRO A 233 3.22 20.20 7.80
CA PRO A 233 3.93 19.05 8.37
C PRO A 233 3.36 18.54 9.70
N VAL A 234 2.72 19.40 10.50
CA VAL A 234 2.01 18.99 11.72
C VAL A 234 0.89 18.01 11.40
N ILE A 235 0.19 18.20 10.26
CA ILE A 235 -0.86 17.27 9.81
C ILE A 235 -0.24 15.90 9.51
N LEU A 236 0.95 15.85 8.91
CA LEU A 236 1.64 14.60 8.62
C LEU A 236 2.06 13.85 9.90
N SER A 237 2.55 14.56 10.92
CA SER A 237 2.81 13.96 12.24
C SER A 237 1.52 13.42 12.87
N VAL A 238 0.44 14.20 12.89
CA VAL A 238 -0.86 13.75 13.42
C VAL A 238 -1.39 12.52 12.67
N MET A 239 -1.32 12.51 11.34
CA MET A 239 -1.69 11.36 10.52
C MET A 239 -0.86 10.12 10.84
N SER A 240 0.43 10.29 11.16
CA SER A 240 1.33 9.20 11.55
C SER A 240 0.88 8.55 12.86
N TYR A 241 0.54 9.35 13.87
CA TYR A 241 -0.03 8.84 15.12
C TYR A 241 -1.38 8.15 14.90
N ILE A 242 -2.28 8.76 14.12
CA ILE A 242 -3.58 8.15 13.79
C ILE A 242 -3.38 6.81 13.11
N ALA A 243 -2.46 6.70 12.15
CA ALA A 243 -2.17 5.46 11.44
C ALA A 243 -1.71 4.36 12.41
N ILE A 244 -0.75 4.65 13.29
CA ILE A 244 -0.24 3.67 14.28
C ILE A 244 -1.34 3.23 15.25
N VAL A 245 -2.07 4.19 15.84
CA VAL A 245 -3.16 3.89 16.78
C VAL A 245 -4.22 3.04 16.09
N TRP A 246 -4.61 3.42 14.88
CA TRP A 246 -5.58 2.66 14.09
C TRP A 246 -5.07 1.24 13.79
N GLU A 247 -3.82 1.08 13.34
CA GLU A 247 -3.23 -0.23 13.01
C GLU A 247 -3.20 -1.18 14.23
N ILE A 248 -2.86 -0.68 15.41
CA ILE A 248 -2.87 -1.46 16.66
C ILE A 248 -4.30 -1.80 17.07
N VAL A 249 -5.18 -0.81 17.10
CA VAL A 249 -6.57 -0.97 17.55
C VAL A 249 -7.36 -1.86 16.60
N PHE A 250 -7.08 -1.82 15.30
CA PHE A 250 -7.73 -2.62 14.25
C PHE A 250 -7.78 -4.10 14.61
N VAL A 251 -6.66 -4.64 15.11
CA VAL A 251 -6.50 -6.05 15.52
C VAL A 251 -7.59 -6.48 16.51
N PHE A 252 -8.06 -5.57 17.36
CA PHE A 252 -9.04 -5.87 18.41
C PHE A 252 -10.47 -5.51 17.99
N ILE A 253 -10.66 -4.40 17.27
CA ILE A 253 -12.01 -3.88 16.98
C ILE A 253 -12.66 -4.53 15.77
N VAL A 254 -11.88 -5.08 14.83
CA VAL A 254 -12.40 -5.59 13.54
C VAL A 254 -13.33 -6.80 13.71
N TRP A 255 -13.29 -7.47 14.86
CA TRP A 255 -14.15 -8.61 15.18
C TRP A 255 -15.57 -8.23 15.62
N ARG A 256 -15.80 -6.95 15.98
CA ARG A 256 -17.11 -6.44 16.42
C ARG A 256 -17.79 -5.74 15.24
N LYS A 257 -19.11 -5.88 15.08
CA LYS A 257 -19.87 -5.32 13.94
C LYS A 257 -19.54 -3.85 13.64
N TRP A 258 -19.64 -2.97 14.63
CA TRP A 258 -19.35 -1.54 14.46
C TRP A 258 -17.85 -1.25 14.33
N GLY A 259 -17.03 -1.92 15.14
CA GLY A 259 -15.57 -1.79 15.08
C GLY A 259 -15.00 -2.23 13.72
N ARG A 260 -15.59 -3.23 13.09
CA ARG A 260 -15.31 -3.68 11.72
C ARG A 260 -15.62 -2.61 10.69
N ILE A 261 -16.80 -2.01 10.75
CA ILE A 261 -17.21 -0.98 9.77
C ILE A 261 -16.29 0.24 9.89
N ILE A 262 -16.04 0.72 11.10
CA ILE A 262 -15.16 1.86 11.35
C ILE A 262 -13.72 1.51 10.99
N GLY A 263 -13.22 0.36 11.44
CA GLY A 263 -11.85 -0.10 11.21
C GLY A 263 -11.54 -0.26 9.72
N LEU A 264 -12.39 -0.97 8.97
CA LEU A 264 -12.21 -1.14 7.52
C LEU A 264 -12.43 0.18 6.76
N GLY A 265 -13.38 1.02 7.20
CA GLY A 265 -13.64 2.33 6.60
C GLY A 265 -12.45 3.28 6.72
N LEU A 266 -11.89 3.40 7.93
CA LEU A 266 -10.67 4.17 8.18
C LEU A 266 -9.47 3.60 7.40
N GLY A 267 -9.34 2.26 7.37
CA GLY A 267 -8.30 1.61 6.58
C GLY A 267 -8.44 1.87 5.09
N ALA A 268 -9.66 1.87 4.54
CA ALA A 268 -9.90 2.15 3.14
C ALA A 268 -9.61 3.63 2.83
N ALA A 269 -10.01 4.54 3.73
CA ALA A 269 -9.68 5.96 3.62
C ALA A 269 -8.16 6.20 3.67
N PHE A 270 -7.44 5.49 4.54
CA PHE A 270 -5.98 5.52 4.59
C PHE A 270 -5.36 5.07 3.27
N HIS A 271 -5.76 3.90 2.77
CA HIS A 271 -5.26 3.35 1.50
C HIS A 271 -5.55 4.26 0.31
N ILE A 272 -6.77 4.81 0.22
CA ILE A 272 -7.14 5.81 -0.79
C ILE A 272 -6.32 7.09 -0.61
N GLY A 273 -6.09 7.54 0.63
CA GLY A 273 -5.22 8.67 0.92
C GLY A 273 -3.82 8.47 0.34
N THR A 274 -3.21 7.32 0.58
CA THR A 274 -1.87 6.99 0.06
C THR A 274 -1.79 6.89 -1.47
N LEU A 275 -2.91 6.59 -2.14
CA LEU A 275 -3.01 6.66 -3.60
C LEU A 275 -2.73 8.09 -4.09
N PHE A 276 -3.36 9.08 -3.46
CA PHE A 276 -3.32 10.48 -3.87
C PHE A 276 -2.16 11.27 -3.26
N SER A 277 -1.61 10.83 -2.13
CA SER A 277 -0.50 11.52 -1.46
C SER A 277 0.87 10.90 -1.71
N LEU A 278 0.97 9.59 -1.98
CA LEU A 278 2.24 8.86 -2.12
C LEU A 278 2.39 8.09 -3.44
N GLY A 279 1.37 8.14 -4.31
CA GLY A 279 1.40 7.46 -5.61
C GLY A 279 1.40 5.92 -5.52
N LEU A 280 0.89 5.35 -4.42
CA LEU A 280 0.82 3.90 -4.24
C LEU A 280 -0.42 3.34 -4.93
N TYR A 281 -0.31 2.81 -6.15
CA TYR A 281 -1.48 2.32 -6.89
C TYR A 281 -1.88 0.90 -6.50
N ILE A 282 -0.95 -0.05 -6.61
CA ILE A 282 -1.27 -1.48 -6.47
C ILE A 282 -1.51 -1.89 -5.01
N PHE A 283 -0.70 -1.40 -4.08
CA PHE A 283 -0.78 -1.78 -2.67
C PHE A 283 -2.13 -1.44 -2.02
N PRO A 284 -2.68 -0.22 -2.18
CA PRO A 284 -4.04 0.11 -1.76
C PRO A 284 -5.12 -0.78 -2.38
N MET A 285 -5.03 -1.03 -3.69
CA MET A 285 -6.02 -1.86 -4.39
C MET A 285 -6.04 -3.29 -3.85
N VAL A 286 -4.87 -3.91 -3.65
CA VAL A 286 -4.77 -5.25 -3.04
C VAL A 286 -5.32 -5.23 -1.61
N SER A 287 -4.92 -4.26 -0.79
CA SER A 287 -5.34 -4.19 0.62
C SER A 287 -6.85 -4.02 0.78
N ILE A 288 -7.46 -3.11 0.01
CA ILE A 288 -8.91 -2.90 0.00
C ILE A 288 -9.64 -4.14 -0.55
N SER A 289 -9.08 -4.81 -1.56
CA SER A 289 -9.65 -6.06 -2.08
C SER A 289 -9.72 -7.15 -1.01
N ILE A 290 -8.71 -7.23 -0.14
CA ILE A 290 -8.68 -8.22 0.94
C ILE A 290 -9.69 -7.89 2.03
N TYR A 291 -10.04 -6.62 2.26
CA TYR A 291 -11.06 -6.23 3.26
C TYR A 291 -12.42 -6.89 3.05
N PHE A 292 -12.75 -7.29 1.82
CA PHE A 292 -13.97 -8.03 1.55
C PHE A 292 -14.01 -9.40 2.26
N CYS A 293 -12.88 -9.95 2.72
CA CYS A 293 -12.87 -11.13 3.59
C CYS A 293 -13.55 -10.91 4.94
N PHE A 294 -13.80 -9.66 5.35
CA PHE A 294 -14.51 -9.33 6.59
C PHE A 294 -16.04 -9.23 6.43
N LEU A 295 -16.55 -9.36 5.20
CA LEU A 295 -17.99 -9.45 4.97
C LEU A 295 -18.55 -10.75 5.56
N THR A 296 -19.69 -10.62 6.23
CA THR A 296 -20.49 -11.75 6.71
C THR A 296 -21.64 -12.05 5.76
N GLU A 297 -22.17 -13.27 5.84
CA GLU A 297 -23.38 -13.65 5.11
C GLU A 297 -24.54 -12.65 5.30
N ASN A 298 -24.73 -12.17 6.55
CA ASN A 298 -25.75 -11.17 6.87
C ASN A 298 -25.54 -9.83 6.16
N ASP A 299 -24.30 -9.38 5.99
CA ASP A 299 -24.00 -8.11 5.32
C ASP A 299 -24.39 -8.19 3.85
N VAL A 300 -24.08 -9.31 3.20
CA VAL A 300 -24.39 -9.57 1.78
C VAL A 300 -25.90 -9.72 1.58
N GLN A 301 -26.58 -10.48 2.44
CA GLN A 301 -28.02 -10.62 2.39
C GLN A 301 -28.72 -9.26 2.57
N TRP A 302 -28.28 -8.45 3.54
CA TRP A 302 -28.80 -7.10 3.75
C TRP A 302 -28.57 -6.17 2.56
N LEU A 303 -27.35 -6.15 2.00
CA LEU A 303 -27.01 -5.38 0.81
C LEU A 303 -27.88 -5.80 -0.39
N SER A 304 -28.04 -7.10 -0.61
CA SER A 304 -28.87 -7.64 -1.69
C SER A 304 -30.35 -7.24 -1.54
N ALA A 305 -30.89 -7.29 -0.32
CA ALA A 305 -32.26 -6.89 -0.03
C ALA A 305 -32.46 -5.38 -0.23
N ARG A 306 -31.50 -4.56 0.20
CA ARG A 306 -31.53 -3.11 0.00
C ARG A 306 -31.44 -2.75 -1.48
N PHE A 307 -30.56 -3.41 -2.23
CA PHE A 307 -30.45 -3.23 -3.68
C PHE A 307 -31.76 -3.59 -4.38
N ARG A 308 -32.37 -4.75 -4.07
CA ARG A 308 -33.69 -5.15 -4.60
C ARG A 308 -34.80 -4.16 -4.27
N ARG A 309 -34.79 -3.54 -3.09
CA ARG A 309 -35.76 -2.48 -2.74
C ARG A 309 -35.52 -1.21 -3.54
N LEU A 310 -34.26 -0.80 -3.74
CA LEU A 310 -33.92 0.38 -4.52
C LEU A 310 -34.25 0.21 -6.01
N THR A 311 -33.96 -0.96 -6.58
CA THR A 311 -34.31 -1.26 -7.97
C THR A 311 -35.83 -1.28 -8.18
N ARG A 312 -36.62 -1.80 -7.22
CA ARG A 312 -38.08 -1.71 -7.28
C ARG A 312 -38.63 -0.29 -7.15
N LYS A 313 -37.94 0.61 -6.42
CA LYS A 313 -38.39 1.99 -6.20
C LYS A 313 -38.02 2.96 -7.31
N LYS A 314 -36.92 2.72 -8.03
CA LYS A 314 -36.39 3.63 -9.05
C LYS A 314 -36.47 2.96 -10.42
N GLU A 315 -37.43 3.39 -11.25
CA GLU A 315 -37.64 2.85 -12.61
C GLU A 315 -36.38 2.88 -13.48
N TRP A 316 -35.57 3.94 -13.41
CA TRP A 316 -34.29 4.00 -14.15
C TRP A 316 -33.32 2.88 -13.74
N LEU A 317 -33.22 2.57 -12.44
CA LEU A 317 -32.38 1.47 -11.94
C LEU A 317 -32.95 0.11 -12.36
N LYS A 318 -34.27 -0.07 -12.30
CA LYS A 318 -34.94 -1.29 -12.78
C LYS A 318 -34.61 -1.55 -14.24
N ARG A 319 -34.83 -0.55 -15.10
CA ARG A 319 -34.55 -0.63 -16.55
C ARG A 319 -33.09 -0.95 -16.82
N ASN A 320 -32.15 -0.30 -16.13
CA ASN A 320 -30.72 -0.60 -16.31
C ASN A 320 -30.35 -2.01 -15.86
N VAL A 321 -30.93 -2.50 -14.76
CA VAL A 321 -30.68 -3.87 -14.28
C VAL A 321 -31.28 -4.90 -15.23
N GLU A 322 -32.48 -4.66 -15.77
CA GLU A 322 -33.11 -5.52 -16.77
C GLU A 322 -32.33 -5.53 -18.09
N ASN A 323 -31.88 -4.36 -18.57
CA ASN A 323 -31.00 -4.24 -19.74
C ASN A 323 -29.67 -4.98 -19.52
N LEU A 324 -29.06 -4.83 -18.34
CA LEU A 324 -27.81 -5.51 -18.03
C LEU A 324 -28.03 -7.03 -17.99
N LYS A 325 -29.12 -7.49 -17.38
CA LYS A 325 -29.50 -8.90 -17.39
C LYS A 325 -29.72 -9.43 -18.80
N SER A 326 -30.45 -8.69 -19.65
CA SER A 326 -30.69 -9.13 -21.03
C SER A 326 -29.41 -9.16 -21.86
N VAL A 327 -28.47 -8.23 -21.63
CA VAL A 327 -27.13 -8.28 -22.23
C VAL A 327 -26.34 -9.49 -21.73
N PHE A 328 -26.35 -9.78 -20.42
CA PHE A 328 -25.70 -10.99 -19.89
C PHE A 328 -26.36 -12.28 -20.37
N GLU A 329 -27.68 -12.29 -20.54
CA GLU A 329 -28.43 -13.40 -21.13
C GLU A 329 -28.19 -13.53 -22.63
N GLY A 330 -27.88 -12.44 -23.34
CA GLY A 330 -27.49 -12.43 -24.76
C GLY A 330 -26.03 -12.84 -24.97
N LEU A 331 -25.14 -12.45 -24.07
CA LEU A 331 -23.75 -12.94 -23.99
C LEU A 331 -23.64 -14.36 -23.42
N ARG A 332 -24.78 -14.98 -23.09
CA ARG A 332 -24.86 -16.35 -22.60
C ARG A 332 -24.30 -17.26 -23.70
N PRO A 333 -23.15 -17.93 -23.48
CA PRO A 333 -22.54 -18.75 -24.51
C PRO A 333 -23.53 -19.83 -24.94
N GLN A 334 -23.96 -19.80 -26.20
CA GLN A 334 -24.69 -20.92 -26.77
C GLN A 334 -23.77 -22.13 -26.74
N PRO A 335 -24.28 -23.33 -26.43
CA PRO A 335 -23.44 -24.51 -26.29
C PRO A 335 -22.74 -24.79 -27.62
N VAL A 336 -21.43 -24.56 -27.68
CA VAL A 336 -20.60 -25.27 -28.66
C VAL A 336 -20.57 -26.71 -28.16
N ALA A 337 -21.37 -27.58 -28.79
CA ALA A 337 -21.71 -28.92 -28.33
C ALA A 337 -20.53 -29.91 -28.18
N GLY A 338 -19.27 -29.46 -28.31
CA GLY A 338 -18.08 -30.32 -28.30
C GLY A 338 -17.07 -30.12 -27.17
N TRP A 339 -17.02 -28.96 -26.51
CA TRP A 339 -15.92 -28.69 -25.56
C TRP A 339 -16.31 -28.94 -24.09
N LYS A 340 -15.67 -29.96 -23.50
CA LYS A 340 -15.62 -30.14 -22.04
C LYS A 340 -14.84 -28.97 -21.44
N SER A 341 -15.32 -28.36 -20.35
CA SER A 341 -14.68 -27.19 -19.72
C SER A 341 -13.16 -27.34 -19.48
N PRO A 342 -12.65 -28.50 -19.00
CA PRO A 342 -11.21 -28.70 -18.90
C PRO A 342 -10.48 -28.65 -20.25
N ALA A 343 -11.08 -29.18 -21.33
CA ALA A 343 -10.48 -29.12 -22.66
C ALA A 343 -10.41 -27.68 -23.19
N ALA A 344 -11.47 -26.89 -23.00
CA ALA A 344 -11.45 -25.48 -23.35
C ALA A 344 -10.40 -24.69 -22.55
N TRP A 345 -10.24 -25.01 -21.27
CA TRP A 345 -9.22 -24.39 -20.42
C TRP A 345 -7.81 -24.75 -20.88
N VAL A 346 -7.55 -26.02 -21.20
CA VAL A 346 -6.26 -26.50 -21.74
C VAL A 346 -5.95 -25.86 -23.09
N THR A 347 -6.92 -25.80 -24.00
CA THR A 347 -6.73 -25.10 -25.28
C THR A 347 -6.46 -23.62 -25.06
N GLY A 348 -7.13 -22.98 -24.09
CA GLY A 348 -6.91 -21.58 -23.73
C GLY A 348 -5.48 -21.31 -23.29
N ILE A 349 -4.94 -22.11 -22.37
CA ILE A 349 -3.55 -21.94 -21.92
C ILE A 349 -2.54 -22.22 -23.05
N VAL A 350 -2.76 -23.26 -23.87
CA VAL A 350 -1.89 -23.54 -25.02
C VAL A 350 -1.91 -22.39 -26.02
N ALA A 351 -3.08 -21.82 -26.31
CA ALA A 351 -3.21 -20.68 -27.20
C ALA A 351 -2.49 -19.43 -26.63
N VAL A 352 -2.64 -19.15 -25.33
CA VAL A 352 -1.92 -18.03 -24.68
C VAL A 352 -0.41 -18.24 -24.73
N LEU A 353 0.08 -19.44 -24.46
CA LEU A 353 1.51 -19.75 -24.52
C LEU A 353 2.09 -19.53 -25.92
N VAL A 354 1.46 -20.10 -26.95
CA VAL A 354 1.94 -19.97 -28.33
C VAL A 354 1.84 -18.54 -28.82
N LEU A 355 0.71 -17.87 -28.58
CA LEU A 355 0.49 -16.50 -29.04
C LEU A 355 1.42 -15.51 -28.34
N SER A 356 1.62 -15.66 -27.03
CA SER A 356 2.51 -14.76 -26.28
C SER A 356 3.95 -14.86 -26.76
N ILE A 357 4.48 -16.08 -26.94
CA ILE A 357 5.83 -16.30 -27.49
C ILE A 357 5.91 -15.72 -28.91
N TYR A 358 4.90 -15.93 -29.75
CA TYR A 358 4.86 -15.36 -31.08
C TYR A 358 4.86 -13.82 -31.05
N VAL A 359 4.03 -13.20 -30.20
CA VAL A 359 3.95 -11.74 -30.08
C VAL A 359 5.27 -11.15 -29.58
N GLU A 360 5.89 -11.72 -28.54
CA GLU A 360 7.22 -11.28 -28.06
C GLU A 360 8.28 -11.43 -29.15
N HIS A 361 8.22 -12.52 -29.92
CA HIS A 361 9.12 -12.74 -31.04
C HIS A 361 8.95 -11.70 -32.15
N GLN A 362 7.75 -11.17 -32.37
CA GLN A 362 7.48 -10.09 -33.32
C GLN A 362 7.85 -8.70 -32.77
N GLN A 363 7.77 -8.51 -31.45
CA GLN A 363 8.17 -7.25 -30.81
C GLN A 363 9.67 -6.99 -30.98
N ASP A 364 10.49 -8.05 -30.92
CA ASP A 364 11.94 -8.05 -31.17
C ASP A 364 12.64 -6.75 -30.72
N LEU A 365 12.45 -6.39 -29.44
CA LEU A 365 12.85 -5.10 -28.85
C LEU A 365 14.32 -4.75 -29.11
N TYR A 366 15.19 -5.75 -29.21
CA TYR A 366 16.64 -5.60 -29.44
C TYR A 366 17.08 -5.93 -30.87
N GLY A 367 16.13 -6.16 -31.78
CA GLY A 367 16.41 -6.52 -33.16
C GLY A 367 17.21 -7.82 -33.31
N LEU A 368 17.05 -8.77 -32.40
CA LEU A 368 17.83 -10.02 -32.43
C LEU A 368 17.56 -10.86 -33.68
N ARG A 369 16.41 -10.63 -34.32
CA ARG A 369 15.85 -11.47 -35.38
C ARG A 369 15.69 -10.73 -36.70
N ARG A 370 16.27 -9.53 -36.78
CA ARG A 370 16.33 -8.70 -37.99
C ARG A 370 17.43 -9.20 -38.93
N ALA A 371 17.26 -8.97 -40.23
CA ALA A 371 18.26 -9.35 -41.22
C ALA A 371 19.57 -8.57 -41.05
N GLU A 372 19.49 -7.35 -40.53
CA GLU A 372 20.63 -6.47 -40.26
C GLU A 372 21.45 -6.88 -39.01
N GLY A 373 20.99 -7.88 -38.25
CA GLY A 373 21.60 -8.29 -36.98
C GLY A 373 21.08 -7.49 -35.77
N ARG A 374 21.67 -7.75 -34.60
CA ARG A 374 21.28 -7.11 -33.33
C ARG A 374 21.40 -5.59 -33.43
N MET A 375 20.45 -4.86 -32.83
CA MET A 375 20.58 -3.41 -32.71
C MET A 375 21.88 -3.08 -31.99
N THR A 376 22.66 -2.17 -32.57
CA THR A 376 23.89 -1.67 -31.97
C THR A 376 23.57 -0.53 -31.03
N LEU A 377 24.26 -0.46 -29.89
CA LEU A 377 24.20 0.74 -29.05
C LEU A 377 24.68 1.94 -29.87
N HIS A 378 23.95 3.04 -29.77
CA HIS A 378 24.40 4.32 -30.31
C HIS A 378 25.31 4.98 -29.29
N GLU A 379 26.39 5.60 -29.78
CA GLU A 379 27.22 6.45 -28.93
C GLU A 379 26.32 7.56 -28.37
N VAL A 380 26.34 7.70 -27.04
CA VAL A 380 25.58 8.73 -26.34
C VAL A 380 26.21 10.08 -26.69
N ASP A 381 25.39 11.11 -26.91
CA ASP A 381 25.87 12.47 -27.17
C ASP A 381 26.95 12.85 -26.14
N PRO A 382 28.16 13.24 -26.57
CA PRO A 382 29.22 13.68 -25.66
C PRO A 382 28.77 14.76 -24.67
N GLU A 383 27.83 15.62 -25.04
CA GLU A 383 27.26 16.62 -24.13
C GLU A 383 26.46 15.97 -22.99
N LEU A 384 25.64 14.96 -23.31
CA LEU A 384 24.90 14.20 -22.30
C LEU A 384 25.84 13.34 -21.44
N VAL A 385 26.90 12.77 -22.02
CA VAL A 385 27.93 12.05 -21.24
C VAL A 385 28.63 13.01 -20.28
N ALA A 386 29.01 14.20 -20.76
CA ALA A 386 29.59 15.23 -19.91
C ALA A 386 28.62 15.61 -18.78
N GLU A 387 27.33 15.78 -19.07
CA GLU A 387 26.26 16.04 -18.09
C GLU A 387 26.15 14.94 -17.03
N MET A 388 26.08 13.66 -17.45
CA MET A 388 25.99 12.51 -16.56
C MET A 388 27.24 12.31 -15.68
N LEU A 389 28.40 12.76 -16.16
CA LEU A 389 29.67 12.69 -15.45
C LEU A 389 29.99 13.97 -14.65
N VAL A 390 29.14 15.01 -14.72
CA VAL A 390 29.30 16.20 -13.88
C VAL A 390 29.30 15.74 -12.42
N PRO A 391 30.32 16.12 -11.62
CA PRO A 391 30.33 15.83 -10.20
C PRO A 391 29.03 16.34 -9.56
N GLU A 392 28.46 15.55 -8.66
CA GLU A 392 27.23 15.92 -7.95
C GLU A 392 27.34 17.37 -7.46
N GLN A 393 26.40 18.22 -7.91
CA GLN A 393 26.43 19.63 -7.55
C GLN A 393 26.26 19.77 -6.05
N THR A 394 27.34 20.12 -5.34
CA THR A 394 27.27 20.35 -3.91
C THR A 394 26.35 21.53 -3.64
N LEU A 395 25.24 21.29 -2.94
CA LEU A 395 24.34 22.36 -2.51
C LEU A 395 25.14 23.44 -1.77
N ARG A 396 24.89 24.71 -2.13
CA ARG A 396 25.51 25.84 -1.42
C ARG A 396 25.09 25.75 0.04
N GLN A 397 25.97 26.16 0.95
CA GLN A 397 25.70 26.04 2.38
C GLN A 397 24.37 26.69 2.79
N LYS A 398 23.99 27.83 2.20
CA LYS A 398 22.70 28.48 2.45
C LYS A 398 21.48 27.69 1.94
N ASP A 399 21.61 26.96 0.83
CA ASP A 399 20.49 26.25 0.20
C ASP A 399 20.10 24.98 0.97
N LYS A 400 20.99 24.52 1.85
CA LYS A 400 20.72 23.43 2.81
C LYS A 400 19.74 23.83 3.89
N PHE A 401 19.49 25.13 4.08
CA PHE A 401 18.62 25.66 5.12
C PHE A 401 17.31 26.12 4.49
N LEU A 402 16.21 25.50 4.90
CA LEU A 402 14.87 25.80 4.40
C LEU A 402 14.25 27.00 5.12
N SER A 403 14.26 26.96 6.46
CA SER A 403 13.66 28.01 7.28
C SER A 403 14.25 28.06 8.68
N VAL A 404 14.12 29.21 9.33
CA VAL A 404 14.35 29.39 10.76
C VAL A 404 13.13 30.05 11.35
N ASP A 405 12.44 29.32 12.21
CA ASP A 405 11.21 29.75 12.87
C ASP A 405 11.45 29.86 14.39
N VAL A 406 10.79 30.83 15.02
CA VAL A 406 10.93 31.11 16.46
C VAL A 406 9.55 31.11 17.14
N GLY A 407 9.47 30.54 18.33
CA GLY A 407 8.21 30.38 19.08
C GLY A 407 8.43 29.79 20.48
N THR A 408 7.40 29.23 21.12
CA THR A 408 7.50 28.73 22.52
C THR A 408 6.91 27.33 22.74
N GLN A 409 6.21 26.78 21.76
CA GLN A 409 5.50 25.51 21.84
C GLN A 409 5.82 24.63 20.64
N MET A 410 5.97 23.33 20.91
CA MET A 410 6.15 22.31 19.89
C MET A 410 5.08 21.23 19.99
N VAL A 411 4.70 20.67 18.85
CA VAL A 411 3.85 19.48 18.74
C VAL A 411 4.43 18.55 17.69
N GLY A 412 4.64 17.28 18.02
CA GLY A 412 5.17 16.28 17.07
C GLY A 412 6.54 16.66 16.49
N GLY A 413 7.38 17.35 17.25
CA GLY A 413 8.67 17.86 16.79
C GLY A 413 8.61 19.16 15.98
N TRP A 414 7.42 19.75 15.75
CA TRP A 414 7.23 20.98 14.97
C TRP A 414 6.87 22.17 15.85
N LEU A 415 7.45 23.33 15.55
CA LEU A 415 7.08 24.60 16.16
C LEU A 415 5.71 25.08 15.64
N ILE A 416 4.73 25.24 16.54
CA ILE A 416 3.33 25.54 16.16
C ILE A 416 2.90 26.99 16.41
N ASN A 417 3.57 27.71 17.31
CA ASN A 417 3.21 29.06 17.70
C ASN A 417 4.31 30.06 17.33
N ARG A 418 4.50 30.23 16.02
CA ARG A 418 5.49 31.16 15.48
C ARG A 418 5.16 32.57 15.97
N LYS A 419 6.07 33.17 16.75
CA LYS A 419 5.94 34.54 17.26
C LYS A 419 7.29 35.21 17.29
N SER A 420 7.33 36.52 17.08
CA SER A 420 8.56 37.32 17.13
C SER A 420 8.73 38.07 18.44
N GLU A 421 7.70 38.14 19.28
CA GLU A 421 7.69 38.91 20.53
C GLU A 421 7.69 37.97 21.73
N PHE A 422 8.64 38.19 22.65
CA PHE A 422 8.85 37.35 23.83
C PHE A 422 9.03 38.21 25.07
N MET A 423 8.53 37.77 26.21
CA MET A 423 8.80 38.44 27.47
C MET A 423 10.22 38.12 27.94
N ILE A 424 10.87 39.05 28.64
CA ILE A 424 12.15 38.76 29.30
C ILE A 424 11.98 37.56 30.26
N GLY A 425 12.90 36.60 30.18
CA GLY A 425 12.84 35.33 30.91
C GLY A 425 11.94 34.25 30.28
N GLU A 426 11.23 34.55 29.18
CA GLU A 426 10.44 33.55 28.45
C GLU A 426 11.33 32.67 27.56
N LEU A 427 11.09 31.36 27.56
CA LEU A 427 11.78 30.42 26.68
C LEU A 427 11.52 30.75 25.20
N ILE A 428 12.59 30.93 24.44
CA ILE A 428 12.56 31.04 22.98
C ILE A 428 13.02 29.71 22.39
N LEU A 429 12.12 29.05 21.66
CA LEU A 429 12.45 27.91 20.81
C LEU A 429 12.81 28.40 19.42
N VAL A 430 13.98 28.02 18.94
CA VAL A 430 14.44 28.28 17.57
C VAL A 430 14.47 26.95 16.84
N GLN A 431 13.64 26.80 15.81
CA GLN A 431 13.65 25.62 14.95
C GLN A 431 14.27 25.98 13.61
N CYS A 432 15.35 25.28 13.26
CA CYS A 432 16.03 25.39 11.99
C CYS A 432 15.70 24.15 11.14
N CYS A 433 15.02 24.35 10.03
CA CYS A 433 14.64 23.32 9.07
C CYS A 433 15.67 23.24 7.92
N LEU A 434 16.00 22.04 7.50
CA LEU A 434 16.99 21.75 6.46
C LEU A 434 16.33 21.16 5.21
N ASN A 435 16.97 21.38 4.06
CA ASN A 435 16.61 20.74 2.79
C ASN A 435 17.44 19.47 2.57
N PRO A 436 16.82 18.35 2.21
CA PRO A 436 17.54 17.18 1.75
C PRO A 436 17.98 17.32 0.27
N PRO A 437 19.09 16.70 -0.15
CA PRO A 437 20.09 16.03 0.70
C PRO A 437 21.02 17.04 1.40
N HIS A 438 21.45 16.74 2.63
CA HIS A 438 22.55 17.46 3.29
C HIS A 438 23.48 16.47 4.00
N GLU A 439 24.76 16.83 4.14
CA GLU A 439 25.71 16.08 4.95
C GLU A 439 25.41 16.24 6.46
N ASP A 440 26.20 15.58 7.31
CA ASP A 440 26.17 15.89 8.74
C ASP A 440 26.71 17.31 8.94
N VAL A 441 25.86 18.23 9.43
CA VAL A 441 26.19 19.66 9.52
C VAL A 441 26.28 20.10 10.98
N TRP A 442 27.34 20.83 11.34
CA TRP A 442 27.36 21.61 12.57
C TRP A 442 26.61 22.93 12.37
N ILE A 443 25.57 23.15 13.17
CA ILE A 443 24.76 24.37 13.13
C ILE A 443 25.00 25.15 14.42
N ASP A 444 25.44 26.40 14.28
CA ASP A 444 25.53 27.36 15.38
C ASP A 444 24.29 28.25 15.39
N CYS A 445 23.65 28.38 16.55
CA CYS A 445 22.57 29.32 16.83
C CYS A 445 23.10 30.43 17.74
N HIS A 446 23.19 31.65 17.22
CA HIS A 446 23.67 32.83 17.93
C HIS A 446 22.49 33.74 18.26
N PHE A 447 22.28 34.04 19.53
CA PHE A 447 21.38 35.10 19.97
C PHE A 447 22.17 36.39 20.10
N CYS A 448 21.80 37.41 19.34
CA CYS A 448 22.57 38.63 19.17
C CYS A 448 21.74 39.89 19.44
N GLU A 449 22.38 40.93 19.94
CA GLU A 449 21.86 42.30 19.95
C GLU A 449 21.89 42.92 18.54
N GLU A 450 21.20 44.04 18.38
CA GLU A 450 21.16 44.82 17.13
C GLU A 450 22.54 45.34 16.69
N ASN A 451 23.44 45.63 17.64
CA ASN A 451 24.84 46.00 17.39
C ASN A 451 25.73 44.82 16.92
N GLY A 452 25.18 43.59 16.86
CA GLY A 452 25.91 42.37 16.48
C GLY A 452 26.64 41.66 17.63
N ARG A 453 26.53 42.15 18.87
CA ARG A 453 27.09 41.49 20.06
C ARG A 453 26.34 40.18 20.31
N ILE A 454 27.09 39.09 20.44
CA ILE A 454 26.54 37.77 20.74
C ILE A 454 26.28 37.72 22.25
N VAL A 455 25.01 37.52 22.61
CA VAL A 455 24.53 37.34 23.98
C VAL A 455 24.67 35.88 24.40
N GLU A 456 24.22 34.96 23.53
CA GLU A 456 24.25 33.53 23.78
C GLU A 456 24.64 32.78 22.50
N ARG A 457 25.40 31.69 22.65
CA ARG A 457 25.75 30.77 21.57
C ARG A 457 25.40 29.36 21.97
N SER A 458 24.64 28.69 21.11
CA SER A 458 24.39 27.25 21.16
C SER A 458 24.78 26.62 19.84
N GLY A 459 25.10 25.33 19.84
CA GLY A 459 25.47 24.63 18.61
C GLY A 459 25.28 23.13 18.75
N GLN A 460 24.92 22.47 17.66
CA GLN A 460 24.75 21.01 17.62
C GLN A 460 25.06 20.44 16.24
N ILE A 461 25.41 19.15 16.22
CA ILE A 461 25.49 18.37 14.99
C ILE A 461 24.08 17.96 14.59
N VAL A 462 23.73 18.19 13.33
CA VAL A 462 22.53 17.67 12.70
C VAL A 462 22.94 16.58 11.73
N PRO A 463 22.66 15.30 12.04
CA PRO A 463 22.92 14.18 11.14
C PRO A 463 22.14 14.33 9.83
N ARG A 464 22.67 13.77 8.73
CA ARG A 464 22.06 13.78 7.38
C ARG A 464 20.63 13.26 7.31
N GLU A 465 20.23 12.42 8.25
CA GLU A 465 18.88 11.86 8.36
C GLU A 465 17.86 12.80 9.02
N ASN A 466 18.32 13.87 9.69
CA ASN A 466 17.47 14.79 10.43
C ASN A 466 17.24 16.08 9.64
N LEU A 467 15.98 16.38 9.33
CA LEU A 467 15.60 17.60 8.60
C LEU A 467 15.43 18.83 9.47
N ARG A 468 15.64 18.72 10.78
CA ARG A 468 15.42 19.81 11.71
C ARG A 468 16.38 19.74 12.87
N SER A 469 16.61 20.92 13.43
CA SER A 469 17.27 21.08 14.71
C SER A 469 16.56 22.16 15.51
N THR A 470 16.42 21.92 16.80
CA THR A 470 15.77 22.86 17.71
C THR A 470 16.78 23.32 18.75
N PHE A 471 16.82 24.62 18.98
CA PHE A 471 17.61 25.27 20.01
C PHE A 471 16.68 25.92 21.02
N GLN A 472 17.13 25.97 22.27
CA GLN A 472 16.42 26.62 23.37
C GLN A 472 17.28 27.79 23.85
N ILE A 473 16.68 28.98 23.89
CA ILE A 473 17.33 30.20 24.37
C ILE A 473 16.48 30.71 25.54
N TYR A 474 17.15 31.03 26.64
CA TYR A 474 16.53 31.65 27.81
C TYR A 474 17.10 33.05 27.99
N PRO A 475 16.42 34.10 27.47
CA PRO A 475 16.89 35.47 27.61
C PRO A 475 17.02 35.82 29.10
N SER A 476 18.23 36.12 29.54
CA SER A 476 18.52 36.49 30.94
C SER A 476 17.68 37.69 31.36
N GLU A 477 17.27 37.72 32.64
CA GLU A 477 16.52 38.84 33.22
C GLU A 477 17.30 40.17 33.21
N VAL A 478 18.60 40.12 32.98
CA VAL A 478 19.50 41.28 32.89
C VAL A 478 19.48 41.93 31.49
N LEU A 479 18.85 41.29 30.50
CA LEU A 479 18.76 41.85 29.15
C LEU A 479 17.75 42.99 29.10
N GLU A 480 18.12 44.07 28.41
CA GLU A 480 17.22 45.19 28.19
C GLU A 480 16.12 44.81 27.18
N PRO A 481 14.87 45.29 27.38
CA PRO A 481 13.84 45.18 26.36
C PRO A 481 14.29 45.84 25.05
N GLY A 482 14.01 45.21 23.92
CA GLY A 482 14.46 45.73 22.62
C GLY A 482 14.51 44.70 21.52
N ASN A 483 15.15 45.06 20.40
CA ASN A 483 15.29 44.20 19.24
C ASN A 483 16.57 43.36 19.32
N TYR A 484 16.40 42.07 19.13
CA TYR A 484 17.44 41.05 19.10
C TYR A 484 17.28 40.21 17.82
N TYR A 485 18.30 39.41 17.53
CA TYR A 485 18.33 38.54 16.37
C TYR A 485 18.80 37.15 16.75
N VAL A 486 18.17 36.17 16.12
CA VAL A 486 18.67 34.80 16.06
C VAL A 486 19.38 34.64 14.73
N SER A 487 20.68 34.41 14.78
CA SER A 487 21.56 34.19 13.64
C SER A 487 21.96 32.72 13.59
N ILE A 488 21.56 32.03 12.53
CA ILE A 488 21.98 30.66 12.26
C ILE A 488 23.22 30.70 11.38
N LYS A 489 24.28 30.02 11.84
CA LYS A 489 25.54 29.91 11.12
C LYS A 489 25.90 28.46 10.84
N SER A 490 26.52 28.25 9.69
CA SER A 490 27.12 26.98 9.29
C SER A 490 28.49 27.25 8.68
N LYS A 491 29.50 26.44 9.05
CA LYS A 491 30.91 26.63 8.66
C LYS A 491 31.40 28.06 8.88
N GLY A 492 30.99 28.68 10.00
CA GLY A 492 31.35 30.04 10.39
C GLY A 492 30.66 31.17 9.62
N LYS A 493 29.79 30.87 8.65
CA LYS A 493 29.05 31.87 7.86
C LYS A 493 27.58 31.92 8.28
N GLU A 494 27.04 33.13 8.43
CA GLU A 494 25.60 33.32 8.62
C GLU A 494 24.84 32.87 7.38
N VAL A 495 23.88 31.96 7.58
CA VAL A 495 23.04 31.40 6.52
C VAL A 495 21.63 31.96 6.59
N LEU A 496 21.07 32.10 7.79
CA LEU A 496 19.74 32.66 8.02
C LEU A 496 19.72 33.52 9.28
N ARG A 497 18.86 34.54 9.29
CA ARG A 497 18.66 35.45 10.42
C ARG A 497 17.17 35.68 10.65
N ARG A 498 16.76 35.73 11.92
CA ARG A 498 15.38 35.99 12.35
C ARG A 498 15.36 37.06 13.44
N SER A 499 14.46 38.03 13.33
CA SER A 499 14.27 39.07 14.36
C SER A 499 13.44 38.56 15.54
N VAL A 500 13.79 39.01 16.73
CA VAL A 500 13.13 38.70 18.00
C VAL A 500 13.03 40.00 18.80
N THR A 501 11.86 40.34 19.31
CA THR A 501 11.66 41.51 20.16
C THR A 501 11.42 41.05 21.59
N LEU A 502 12.25 41.52 22.52
CA LEU A 502 12.08 41.29 23.96
C LEU A 502 11.23 42.40 24.57
N LEU A 503 10.12 42.02 25.19
CA LEU A 503 9.21 42.89 25.91
C LEU A 503 9.56 42.91 27.40
N PRO A 504 9.36 44.04 28.09
CA PRO A 504 9.60 44.13 29.53
C PRO A 504 8.71 43.14 30.28
N ARG A 505 9.24 42.52 31.33
CA ARG A 505 8.47 41.62 32.18
C ARG A 505 7.36 42.44 32.87
N LEU A 506 6.10 42.19 32.51
CA LEU A 506 4.96 42.74 33.24
C LEU A 506 5.03 42.21 34.68
N SER A 507 5.37 43.08 35.62
CA SER A 507 5.34 42.73 37.04
C SER A 507 3.91 42.34 37.40
N ALA A 508 3.71 41.26 38.14
CA ALA A 508 2.41 40.83 38.65
C ALA A 508 1.82 41.78 39.73
N VAL A 509 2.22 43.06 39.74
CA VAL A 509 1.89 44.05 40.77
C VAL A 509 0.88 45.09 40.23
N ALA A 510 0.05 44.70 39.26
CA ALA A 510 -1.07 45.50 38.80
C ALA A 510 -2.33 44.65 38.72
N ASN A 511 -2.85 44.26 39.90
CA ASN A 511 -4.26 44.01 40.17
C ASN A 511 -4.53 44.27 41.65
#